data_AF-A0A955WLX8-F1
#
_entry.id   AF-A0A955WLX8-F1
#
_cell.length_a   1.000
_cell.length_b   1.000
_cell.length_c   1.000
_cell.angle_alpha   90.00
_cell.angle_beta   90.00
_cell.angle_gamma   90.00
#
_symmetry.space_group_name_H-M   'P 1'
#
loop_
_entity.id
_entity.type
_entity.pdbx_description
1 polymer ?
#
loop_
_entity_poly.entity_id
_entity_poly.type
_entity_poly.pdbx_seq_one_letter_code
_entity_poly.pdbx_strand_id
1 'polypeptide(L)'
;MTERSPIARRGPSVARRLLAVNGFILLVPVLAVVLLRIYEGSLVRQTEERLIAEAALIGEAWRARLLEIEGISASQAPRIQPPNARDERFFPYDPVLPLDPEVLDPEPPALRHAARREGAAWLAGERIKPLLDRAKLVNLSGARVLDAEGCV
;
A
#
# COMPACT_ATOMS: atom_id res chain seq x y z
N MET A 1 29.18 55.37 -47.57
CA MET A 1 27.74 55.05 -47.53
C MET A 1 27.64 53.57 -47.21
N THR A 2 27.29 53.24 -45.97
CA THR A 2 27.35 51.89 -45.37
C THR A 2 26.16 51.04 -45.79
N GLU A 3 26.37 50.02 -46.63
CA GLU A 3 25.42 48.93 -46.80
C GLU A 3 25.56 47.95 -45.63
N ARG A 4 24.54 47.87 -44.77
CA ARG A 4 24.41 46.78 -43.80
C ARG A 4 23.70 45.62 -44.48
N SER A 5 24.40 44.51 -44.67
CA SER A 5 23.86 43.25 -45.19
C SER A 5 22.76 42.69 -44.29
N PRO A 6 21.68 42.10 -44.85
CA PRO A 6 20.66 41.43 -44.04
C PRO A 6 21.19 40.08 -43.53
N ILE A 7 21.09 39.86 -42.23
CA ILE A 7 21.40 38.56 -41.59
C ILE A 7 20.32 37.56 -42.01
N ALA A 8 20.62 36.72 -43.00
CA ALA A 8 19.73 35.66 -43.44
C ALA A 8 19.61 34.58 -42.35
N ARG A 9 18.46 34.51 -41.66
CA ARG A 9 18.14 33.41 -40.75
C ARG A 9 17.90 32.14 -41.58
N ARG A 10 18.89 31.25 -41.66
CA ARG A 10 18.71 29.89 -42.22
C ARG A 10 17.80 29.08 -41.31
N GLY A 11 16.60 28.78 -41.77
CA GLY A 11 15.70 27.83 -41.11
C GLY A 11 16.29 26.41 -41.07
N PRO A 12 15.83 25.54 -40.16
CA PRO A 12 16.32 24.16 -40.06
C PRO A 12 16.08 23.39 -41.37
N SER A 13 17.07 22.57 -41.76
CA SER A 13 16.98 21.73 -42.96
C SER A 13 15.78 20.78 -42.88
N VAL A 14 15.19 20.44 -44.03
CA VAL A 14 14.05 19.51 -44.12
C VAL A 14 14.39 18.17 -43.46
N ALA A 15 15.61 17.67 -43.67
CA ALA A 15 16.10 16.46 -43.03
C ALA A 15 16.09 16.54 -41.49
N ARG A 16 16.49 17.69 -40.90
CA ARG A 16 16.45 17.88 -39.45
C ARG A 16 15.02 17.86 -38.90
N ARG A 17 14.06 18.44 -39.65
CA ARG A 17 12.64 18.40 -39.29
C ARG A 17 12.08 16.98 -39.33
N LEU A 18 12.37 16.22 -40.40
CA LEU A 18 11.95 14.82 -40.52
C LEU A 18 12.56 13.94 -39.42
N LEU A 19 13.83 14.14 -39.10
CA LEU A 19 14.49 13.42 -38.01
C LEU A 19 13.83 13.75 -36.66
N ALA A 20 13.52 15.01 -36.39
CA ALA A 20 12.85 15.42 -35.15
C ALA A 20 11.46 14.79 -35.01
N VAL A 21 10.66 14.78 -36.08
CA VAL A 21 9.32 14.18 -36.07
C VAL A 21 9.40 12.66 -35.85
N ASN A 22 10.26 11.96 -36.59
CA ASN A 22 10.41 10.51 -36.43
C ASN A 22 10.98 10.15 -35.05
N GLY A 23 11.97 10.91 -34.57
CA GLY A 23 12.51 10.75 -33.22
C GLY A 23 11.44 10.96 -32.15
N PHE A 24 10.56 11.96 -32.32
CA PHE A 24 9.42 12.17 -31.44
C PHE A 24 8.45 11.00 -31.46
N ILE A 25 8.06 10.50 -32.65
CA ILE A 25 7.18 9.33 -32.80
C ILE A 25 7.74 8.11 -32.07
N LEU A 26 9.06 7.90 -32.12
CA LEU A 26 9.73 6.80 -31.41
C LEU A 26 9.87 7.04 -29.90
N LEU A 27 9.94 8.29 -29.45
CA LEU A 27 10.07 8.64 -28.03
C LEU A 27 8.74 8.53 -27.27
N VAL A 28 7.61 8.79 -27.94
CA VAL A 28 6.26 8.68 -27.35
C VAL A 28 6.02 7.35 -26.63
N PRO A 29 6.23 6.16 -27.23
CA PRO A 29 5.98 4.90 -26.54
C PRO A 29 6.88 4.69 -25.32
N VAL A 30 8.15 5.13 -25.39
CA VAL A 30 9.09 5.04 -24.25
C VAL A 30 8.59 5.91 -23.09
N LEU A 31 8.19 7.15 -23.39
CA LEU A 31 7.65 8.06 -22.39
C LEU A 31 6.35 7.52 -21.78
N ALA A 32 5.46 6.94 -22.60
CA ALA A 32 4.23 6.32 -22.12
C ALA A 32 4.50 5.19 -21.12
N VAL A 33 5.45 4.29 -21.40
CA VAL A 33 5.83 3.21 -20.48
C VAL A 33 6.41 3.77 -19.17
N VAL A 34 7.30 4.77 -19.25
CA VAL A 34 7.90 5.38 -18.05
C VAL A 34 6.83 6.05 -17.17
N LEU A 35 5.92 6.83 -17.78
CA LEU A 35 4.85 7.50 -17.04
C LEU A 35 3.87 6.48 -16.43
N LEU A 36 3.55 5.41 -17.15
CA LEU A 36 2.71 4.33 -16.63
C LEU A 36 3.34 3.67 -15.40
N ARG A 37 4.64 3.34 -15.47
CA ARG A 37 5.38 2.77 -14.33
C ARG A 37 5.36 3.70 -13.12
N ILE A 38 5.59 5.00 -13.31
CA ILE A 38 5.52 5.98 -12.21
C ILE A 38 4.12 6.01 -11.59
N TYR A 39 3.08 6.01 -12.44
CA TYR A 39 1.70 6.01 -11.98
C TYR A 39 1.34 4.75 -11.19
N GLU A 40 1.65 3.56 -11.73
CA GLU A 40 1.45 2.26 -11.07
C GLU A 40 2.13 2.23 -9.71
N GLY A 41 3.38 2.69 -9.64
CA GLY A 41 4.11 2.76 -8.38
C GLY A 41 3.46 3.65 -7.33
N SER A 42 2.95 4.80 -7.75
CA SER A 42 2.22 5.70 -6.85
C SER A 42 0.90 5.08 -6.37
N LEU A 43 0.20 4.34 -7.23
CA LEU A 43 -1.08 3.72 -6.92
C LEU A 43 -0.92 2.53 -5.97
N VAL A 44 0.10 1.71 -6.20
CA VAL A 44 0.46 0.59 -5.33
C VAL A 44 0.80 1.10 -3.94
N ARG A 45 1.68 2.11 -3.85
CA ARG A 45 2.08 2.71 -2.58
C ARG A 45 0.89 3.30 -1.81
N GLN A 46 0.00 4.04 -2.47
CA GLN A 46 -1.19 4.59 -1.83
C GLN A 46 -2.12 3.50 -1.28
N THR A 47 -2.23 2.39 -2.00
CA THR A 47 -3.06 1.26 -1.57
C THR A 47 -2.44 0.58 -0.35
N GLU A 48 -1.12 0.37 -0.36
CA GLU A 48 -0.40 -0.21 0.77
C GLU A 48 -0.47 0.68 2.02
N GLU A 49 -0.28 2.00 1.88
CA GLU A 49 -0.43 2.97 2.98
C GLU A 49 -1.83 2.88 3.60
N ARG A 50 -2.87 2.73 2.78
CA ARG A 50 -4.25 2.56 3.25
C ARG A 50 -4.45 1.21 3.97
N LEU A 51 -3.91 0.13 3.44
CA LEU A 51 -4.01 -1.21 4.05
C LEU A 51 -3.27 -1.25 5.40
N ILE A 52 -2.09 -0.64 5.51
CA ILE A 52 -1.34 -0.50 6.76
C ILE A 52 -2.18 0.26 7.80
N ALA A 53 -2.77 1.39 7.41
CA ALA A 53 -3.61 2.17 8.31
C ALA A 53 -4.86 1.40 8.77
N GLU A 54 -5.55 0.70 7.86
CA GLU A 54 -6.73 -0.11 8.19
C GLU A 54 -6.38 -1.29 9.09
N ALA A 55 -5.28 -2.00 8.80
CA ALA A 55 -4.80 -3.10 9.63
C ALA A 55 -4.42 -2.65 11.05
N ALA A 56 -3.76 -1.50 11.18
CA ALA A 56 -3.42 -0.93 12.49
C ALA A 56 -4.67 -0.59 13.31
N LEU A 57 -5.69 0.01 12.68
CA LEU A 57 -6.96 0.33 13.35
C LEU A 57 -7.74 -0.92 13.77
N ILE A 58 -7.76 -1.95 12.92
CA ILE A 58 -8.41 -3.23 13.24
C ILE A 58 -7.68 -3.93 14.39
N GLY A 59 -6.34 -3.92 14.38
CA GLY A 59 -5.51 -4.47 15.45
C GLY A 59 -5.77 -3.78 16.80
N GLU A 60 -5.82 -2.45 16.81
CA GLU A 60 -6.14 -1.68 18.02
C GLU A 60 -7.59 -1.86 18.47
N ALA A 61 -8.55 -2.00 17.53
CA ALA A 61 -9.94 -2.31 17.87
C ALA A 61 -10.05 -3.69 18.56
N TRP A 62 -9.34 -4.70 18.06
CA TRP A 62 -9.26 -6.01 18.71
C TRP A 62 -8.64 -5.91 20.10
N ARG A 63 -7.49 -5.23 20.19
CA ARG A 63 -6.75 -5.04 21.44
C ARG A 63 -7.57 -4.31 22.49
N ALA A 64 -8.33 -3.30 22.11
CA ALA A 64 -9.25 -2.61 23.02
C ALA A 64 -10.27 -3.59 23.63
N ARG A 65 -10.85 -4.48 22.82
CA ARG A 65 -11.78 -5.51 23.32
C ARG A 65 -11.10 -6.54 24.21
N LEU A 66 -9.86 -6.92 23.90
CA LEU A 66 -9.09 -7.82 24.73
C LEU A 66 -8.86 -7.23 26.12
N LEU A 67 -8.37 -6.00 26.19
CA LEU A 67 -8.12 -5.30 27.46
C LEU A 67 -9.40 -5.12 28.28
N GLU A 68 -10.53 -4.80 27.62
CA GLU A 68 -11.85 -4.75 28.25
C GLU A 68 -12.25 -6.09 28.90
N ILE A 69 -11.98 -7.22 28.24
CA ILE A 69 -12.32 -8.56 28.73
C ILE A 69 -11.41 -8.96 29.89
N GLU A 70 -10.12 -8.67 29.78
CA GLU A 70 -9.12 -8.98 30.81
C GLU A 70 -9.17 -8.03 32.01
N GLY A 71 -9.96 -6.95 31.91
CA GLY A 71 -10.06 -5.94 32.98
C GLY A 71 -8.79 -5.10 33.13
N ILE A 72 -7.95 -5.03 32.10
CA ILE A 72 -6.70 -4.28 32.11
C ILE A 72 -6.98 -2.84 31.69
N SER A 73 -6.60 -1.88 32.52
CA SER A 73 -6.72 -0.46 32.18
C SER A 73 -5.74 -0.09 31.06
N ALA A 74 -6.11 0.88 30.21
CA ALA A 74 -5.26 1.34 29.12
C ALA A 74 -3.87 1.82 29.59
N SER A 75 -3.76 2.34 30.83
CA SER A 75 -2.48 2.77 31.42
C SER A 75 -1.55 1.60 31.78
N GLN A 76 -2.09 0.40 31.94
CA GLN A 76 -1.37 -0.82 32.28
C GLN A 76 -1.18 -1.75 31.07
N ALA A 77 -1.72 -1.38 29.92
CA ALA A 77 -1.69 -2.21 28.73
C ALA A 77 -0.24 -2.40 28.23
N PRO A 78 0.20 -3.64 27.94
CA PRO A 78 1.55 -3.92 27.47
C PRO A 78 1.83 -3.20 26.15
N ARG A 79 2.94 -2.48 26.00
CA ARG A 79 3.29 -1.88 24.70
C ARG A 79 3.56 -2.99 23.68
N ILE A 80 2.79 -3.01 22.58
CA ILE A 80 3.12 -3.82 21.41
C ILE A 80 4.06 -2.99 20.56
N GLN A 81 5.26 -3.52 20.35
CA GLN A 81 6.24 -2.98 19.42
C GLN A 81 6.52 -4.04 18.37
N PRO A 82 6.64 -3.66 17.08
CA PRO A 82 7.07 -4.61 16.07
C PRO A 82 8.49 -5.11 16.38
N PRO A 83 8.88 -6.30 15.88
CA PRO A 83 10.20 -6.89 16.16
C PRO A 83 11.39 -6.00 15.79
N ASN A 84 11.20 -5.07 14.84
CA ASN A 84 12.21 -4.14 14.35
C ASN A 84 12.11 -2.73 14.97
N ALA A 85 11.25 -2.51 15.97
CA ALA A 85 11.15 -1.23 16.66
C ALA A 85 12.43 -0.90 17.42
N ARG A 86 12.99 0.29 17.21
CA ARG A 86 14.23 0.74 17.85
C ARG A 86 13.97 1.48 19.17
N ASP A 87 13.19 0.89 20.09
CA ASP A 87 12.77 1.53 21.36
C ASP A 87 12.37 3.02 21.20
N GLU A 88 11.75 3.32 20.05
CA GLU A 88 11.34 4.65 19.65
C GLU A 88 9.86 4.84 20.00
N ARG A 89 9.46 6.09 20.26
CA ARG A 89 8.06 6.42 20.56
C ARG A 89 7.13 6.13 19.37
N PHE A 90 7.63 6.28 18.15
CA PHE A 90 6.88 6.09 16.91
C PHE A 90 7.61 5.06 16.06
N PHE A 91 6.85 4.11 15.51
CA PHE A 91 7.36 3.03 14.66
C PHE A 91 6.46 2.89 13.43
N PRO A 92 6.60 3.79 12.43
CA PRO A 92 5.80 3.69 11.20
C PRO A 92 6.16 2.43 10.42
N TYR A 93 5.17 1.79 9.80
CA TYR A 93 5.41 0.79 8.77
C TYR A 93 5.54 1.51 7.43
N ASP A 94 6.72 1.41 6.82
CA ASP A 94 6.93 1.94 5.47
C ASP A 94 6.31 1.00 4.42
N PRO A 95 5.67 1.55 3.37
CA PRO A 95 5.25 0.78 2.21
C PRO A 95 6.47 0.17 1.50
N VAL A 96 6.44 -1.13 1.24
CA VAL A 96 7.55 -1.89 0.65
C VAL A 96 7.16 -2.68 -0.59
N LEU A 97 5.88 -2.66 -1.01
CA LEU A 97 5.43 -3.50 -2.12
C LEU A 97 6.10 -3.07 -3.44
N PRO A 98 6.91 -3.95 -4.07
CA PRO A 98 7.63 -3.60 -5.28
C PRO A 98 6.70 -3.51 -6.50
N LEU A 99 6.99 -2.61 -7.45
CA LEU A 99 6.27 -2.54 -8.73
C LEU A 99 6.51 -3.75 -9.63
N ASP A 100 7.64 -4.42 -9.46
CA ASP A 100 8.02 -5.61 -10.22
C ASP A 100 8.06 -6.77 -9.23
N PRO A 101 6.89 -7.31 -8.84
CA PRO A 101 6.86 -8.41 -7.90
C PRO A 101 7.58 -9.59 -8.53
N GLU A 102 8.49 -10.18 -7.78
CA GLU A 102 8.94 -11.55 -8.04
C GLU A 102 7.70 -12.43 -8.22
N VAL A 103 7.76 -13.41 -9.14
CA VAL A 103 6.65 -14.34 -9.36
C VAL A 103 6.37 -15.02 -8.02
N LEU A 104 5.30 -14.60 -7.35
CA LEU A 104 4.93 -15.11 -6.05
C LEU A 104 4.53 -16.58 -6.19
N ASP A 105 4.79 -17.33 -5.11
CA ASP A 105 4.27 -18.69 -5.00
C ASP A 105 2.74 -18.71 -5.18
N PRO A 106 2.17 -19.82 -5.66
CA PRO A 106 0.73 -19.98 -5.75
C PRO A 106 0.06 -19.63 -4.42
N GLU A 107 -1.10 -18.98 -4.52
CA GLU A 107 -1.92 -18.61 -3.37
C GLU A 107 -2.06 -19.81 -2.42
N PRO A 108 -1.72 -19.65 -1.12
CA PRO A 108 -1.84 -20.73 -0.16
C PRO A 108 -3.28 -21.24 -0.08
N PRO A 109 -3.48 -22.51 0.31
CA PRO A 109 -4.82 -23.08 0.45
C PRO A 109 -5.68 -22.24 1.40
N ALA A 110 -7.01 -22.33 1.22
CA ALA A 110 -7.97 -21.57 2.01
C ALA A 110 -7.64 -21.59 3.51
N LEU A 111 -7.73 -20.40 4.13
CA LEU A 111 -7.47 -20.23 5.55
C LEU A 111 -8.27 -21.24 6.38
N ARG A 112 -7.60 -21.83 7.37
CA ARG A 112 -8.22 -22.79 8.28
C ARG A 112 -9.17 -22.05 9.22
N HIS A 113 -10.33 -22.65 9.46
CA HIS A 113 -11.24 -22.20 10.49
C HIS A 113 -10.83 -22.82 11.82
N ALA A 114 -10.61 -21.99 12.84
CA ALA A 114 -10.40 -22.49 14.18
C ALA A 114 -11.71 -23.03 14.75
N ALA A 115 -11.62 -24.11 15.51
CA ALA A 115 -12.70 -24.46 16.42
C ALA A 115 -12.87 -23.32 17.43
N ARG A 116 -14.12 -23.02 17.81
CA ARG A 116 -14.39 -22.00 18.83
C ARG A 116 -13.56 -22.26 20.08
N ARG A 117 -12.84 -21.23 20.54
CA ARG A 117 -12.02 -21.25 21.77
C ARG A 117 -12.68 -20.39 22.84
N GLU A 118 -12.40 -20.68 24.11
CA GLU A 118 -12.97 -19.95 25.26
C GLU A 118 -12.02 -18.87 25.85
N GLY A 119 -11.06 -18.37 25.06
CA GLY A 119 -10.08 -17.37 25.52
C GLY A 119 -10.54 -15.91 25.36
N ALA A 120 -9.96 -15.01 26.15
CA ALA A 120 -10.19 -13.56 26.05
C ALA A 120 -9.87 -13.02 24.64
N ALA A 121 -8.79 -13.50 24.03
CA ALA A 121 -8.41 -13.22 22.64
C ALA A 121 -9.49 -13.61 21.61
N TRP A 122 -10.10 -14.79 21.79
CA TRP A 122 -11.16 -15.27 20.93
C TRP A 122 -12.43 -14.44 21.08
N LEU A 123 -12.82 -14.17 22.32
CA LEU A 123 -13.98 -13.32 22.64
C LEU A 123 -13.79 -11.89 22.12
N ALA A 124 -12.58 -11.34 22.17
CA ALA A 124 -12.25 -10.05 21.57
C ALA A 124 -12.46 -10.05 20.05
N GLY A 125 -12.01 -11.12 19.36
CA GLY A 125 -12.25 -11.35 17.94
C GLY A 125 -13.74 -11.38 17.59
N GLU A 126 -14.52 -12.19 18.32
CA GLU A 126 -15.98 -12.26 18.14
C GLU A 126 -16.67 -10.91 18.39
N ARG A 127 -16.18 -10.10 19.33
CA ARG A 127 -16.73 -8.76 19.62
C ARG A 127 -16.48 -7.74 18.52
N ILE A 128 -15.37 -7.83 17.78
CA ILE A 128 -15.08 -6.91 16.68
C ILE A 128 -15.68 -7.36 15.34
N LYS A 129 -16.06 -8.63 15.21
CA LYS A 129 -16.63 -9.18 13.97
C LYS A 129 -17.78 -8.35 13.38
N PRO A 130 -18.78 -7.86 14.15
CA PRO A 130 -19.85 -7.03 13.59
C PRO A 130 -19.34 -5.70 13.03
N LEU A 131 -18.24 -5.15 13.57
CA LEU A 131 -17.60 -3.95 13.02
C LEU A 131 -17.01 -4.26 11.65
N LEU A 132 -16.30 -5.38 11.51
CA LEU A 132 -15.72 -5.83 10.24
C LEU A 132 -16.79 -6.12 9.19
N ASP A 133 -17.88 -6.78 9.59
CA ASP A 133 -19.00 -7.09 8.69
C ASP A 133 -19.65 -5.83 8.12
N ARG A 134 -19.80 -4.77 8.94
CA ARG A 134 -20.31 -3.47 8.47
C ARG A 134 -19.30 -2.73 7.60
N ALA A 135 -18.02 -2.75 7.96
CA ALA A 135 -16.96 -2.11 7.19
C ALA A 135 -16.87 -2.69 5.77
N LYS A 136 -17.02 -4.01 5.64
CA LYS A 136 -17.03 -4.73 4.35
C LYS A 136 -18.06 -4.18 3.37
N LEU A 137 -19.23 -3.76 3.83
CA LEU A 137 -20.31 -3.25 2.97
C LEU A 137 -19.95 -1.91 2.31
N VAL A 138 -19.13 -1.09 2.99
CA VAL A 138 -18.72 0.23 2.49
C VAL A 138 -17.39 0.16 1.75
N ASN A 139 -16.42 -0.60 2.29
CA ASN A 139 -15.09 -0.71 1.71
C ASN A 139 -15.05 -1.65 0.50
N LEU A 140 -16.03 -2.55 0.37
CA LEU A 140 -16.05 -3.64 -0.62
C LEU A 140 -14.80 -4.53 -0.55
N SER A 141 -14.12 -4.52 0.59
CA SER A 141 -12.96 -5.34 0.94
C SER A 141 -13.26 -6.14 2.21
N GLY A 142 -12.63 -7.30 2.36
CA GLY A 142 -12.75 -8.12 3.57
C GLY A 142 -11.47 -8.05 4.39
N ALA A 143 -11.61 -7.92 5.71
CA ALA A 143 -10.51 -8.12 6.66
C ALA A 143 -10.83 -9.32 7.54
N ARG A 144 -9.79 -10.07 7.93
CA ARG A 144 -9.89 -11.19 8.85
C ARG A 144 -8.87 -10.98 9.96
N VAL A 145 -9.27 -11.28 11.18
CA VAL A 145 -8.36 -11.33 12.33
C VAL A 145 -8.04 -12.79 12.57
N LEU A 146 -6.75 -13.11 12.67
CA LEU A 146 -6.25 -14.45 12.83
C LEU A 146 -5.79 -14.67 14.27
N ASP A 147 -5.87 -15.91 14.74
CA ASP A 147 -5.18 -16.31 15.96
C ASP A 147 -3.67 -16.50 15.73
N ALA A 148 -2.94 -16.82 16.81
CA ALA A 148 -1.50 -17.03 16.77
C ALA A 148 -1.05 -18.22 15.89
N GLU A 149 -1.98 -19.10 15.50
CA GLU A 149 -1.74 -20.25 14.62
C GLU A 149 -2.15 -19.95 13.17
N GLY A 150 -2.62 -18.73 12.90
CA GLY A 150 -3.07 -18.30 11.57
C GLY A 150 -4.49 -18.78 11.21
N CYS A 151 -5.30 -19.18 12.18
CA CYS A 151 -6.68 -19.59 11.96
C CYS A 151 -7.66 -18.42 12.12
N VAL A 152 -8.76 -18.46 11.36
CA VAL A 152 -9.88 -17.49 11.42
C VAL A 152 -10.94 -17.94 12.41
#